data_AF-A0A4Y2U0B2-F1
#
_entry.id   AF-A0A4Y2U0B2-F1
#
_cell.length_a   1.000
_cell.length_b   1.000
_cell.length_c   1.000
_cell.angle_alpha   90.00
_cell.angle_beta   90.00
_cell.angle_gamma   90.00
#
_symmetry.space_group_name_H-M   'P 1'
#
loop_
_entity.id
_entity.type
_entity.pdbx_description
1 polymer ?
#
loop_
_entity_poly.entity_id
_entity_poly.type
_entity_poly.pdbx_seq_one_letter_code
_entity_poly.pdbx_strand_id
1 'polypeptide(L)'
;MYDKRSKTDAAELARQYENSETFPNSADLLNQIQELKMQFEVLKNRELPQPSSQIKPNIAAVLTTLIESQKQLLERQINSPNVIEITSTNDTANSIQIFLGNIMDNASEWIKEVDRISTNWTNELKLTNAISSHAGSAKNWQITQDYPYNDWKAALASIFKRRITMQEFLAHQSDR
;
A
#
# COMPACT_ATOMS: atom_id res chain seq x y z
N MET A 1 -42.94 -1.89 -12.58
CA MET A 1 -42.05 -1.87 -11.41
C MET A 1 -40.63 -2.14 -11.90
N TYR A 2 -39.73 -1.15 -11.89
CA TYR A 2 -38.29 -1.39 -11.80
C TYR A 2 -37.61 -0.18 -11.13
N ASP A 3 -37.19 -0.48 -9.90
CA ASP A 3 -36.17 0.05 -9.01
C ASP A 3 -35.42 1.35 -9.38
N LYS A 4 -35.62 2.38 -8.54
CA LYS A 4 -34.82 3.61 -8.49
C LYS A 4 -33.53 3.32 -7.72
N ARG A 5 -32.46 2.92 -8.41
CA ARG A 5 -31.12 2.91 -7.79
C ARG A 5 -30.57 4.32 -7.72
N SER A 6 -30.46 4.81 -6.48
CA SER A 6 -29.73 6.00 -6.07
C SER A 6 -28.35 6.04 -6.71
N LYS A 7 -28.16 6.93 -7.70
CA LYS A 7 -26.84 7.37 -8.12
C LYS A 7 -26.37 8.38 -7.08
N THR A 8 -25.63 7.90 -6.08
CA THR A 8 -24.87 8.79 -5.20
C THR A 8 -23.85 9.50 -6.09
N ASP A 9 -23.99 10.82 -6.21
CA ASP A 9 -23.16 11.62 -7.10
C ASP A 9 -21.74 11.64 -6.53
N ALA A 10 -20.72 11.38 -7.36
CA ALA A 10 -19.32 11.36 -6.90
C ALA A 10 -18.90 12.70 -6.27
N ALA A 11 -19.56 13.79 -6.67
CA ALA A 11 -19.41 15.12 -6.10
C ALA A 11 -20.02 15.28 -4.70
N GLU A 12 -20.98 14.43 -4.32
CA GLU A 12 -21.59 14.41 -2.98
C GLU A 12 -20.73 13.61 -2.00
N LEU A 13 -20.10 12.52 -2.46
CA LEU A 13 -19.08 11.79 -1.71
C LEU A 13 -17.83 12.64 -1.46
N ALA A 14 -17.34 13.38 -2.46
CA ALA A 14 -16.17 14.26 -2.31
C ALA A 14 -16.39 15.36 -1.25
N ARG A 15 -17.60 15.93 -1.19
CA ARG A 15 -17.97 16.93 -0.18
C ARG A 15 -18.09 16.36 1.25
N GLN A 16 -18.35 15.06 1.41
CA GLN A 16 -18.35 14.44 2.74
C GLN A 16 -16.93 14.25 3.31
N TYR A 17 -15.91 14.10 2.44
CA TYR A 17 -14.51 14.01 2.86
C TYR A 17 -13.84 15.37 3.09
N GLU A 18 -14.28 16.42 2.39
CA GLU A 18 -13.76 17.79 2.61
C GLU A 18 -14.12 18.36 3.99
N ASN A 19 -15.20 17.85 4.61
CA ASN A 19 -15.66 18.27 5.93
C ASN A 19 -15.17 17.38 7.08
N SER A 20 -14.36 16.35 6.81
CA SER A 20 -13.79 15.55 7.90
C SER A 20 -12.71 16.39 8.57
N GLU A 21 -12.98 16.81 9.82
CA GLU A 21 -12.00 17.36 10.74
C GLU A 21 -10.65 16.65 10.55
N THR A 22 -9.59 17.43 10.35
CA THR A 22 -8.21 16.94 10.21
C THR A 22 -7.95 15.85 11.23
N PHE A 23 -7.88 14.61 10.77
CA PHE A 23 -7.52 13.48 11.62
C PHE A 23 -6.17 13.79 12.26
N PRO A 24 -6.06 13.77 13.60
CA PRO A 24 -4.80 14.06 14.26
C PRO A 24 -3.73 13.09 13.76
N ASN A 25 -2.59 13.65 13.37
CA ASN A 25 -1.43 12.93 12.87
C ASN A 25 -1.08 11.77 13.82
N SER A 26 -0.85 10.59 13.25
CA SER A 26 -0.63 9.36 14.01
C SER A 26 0.59 9.44 14.93
N ALA A 27 1.62 10.19 14.52
CA ALA A 27 2.79 10.44 15.36
C ALA A 27 2.45 11.28 16.60
N ASP A 28 1.57 12.26 16.47
CA ASP A 28 1.15 13.12 17.59
C ASP A 28 0.27 12.34 18.58
N LEU A 29 -0.58 11.44 18.08
CA LEU A 29 -1.36 10.52 18.92
C LEU A 29 -0.45 9.54 19.69
N LEU A 30 0.57 8.97 19.03
CA LEU A 30 1.50 8.05 19.68
C LEU A 30 2.33 8.76 20.77
N ASN A 31 2.78 9.99 20.51
CA ASN A 31 3.49 10.79 21.50
C ASN A 31 2.60 11.10 22.72
N GLN A 32 1.35 11.50 22.50
CA GLN A 32 0.39 11.73 23.59
C GLN A 32 0.12 10.47 24.42
N ILE A 33 0.02 9.30 23.77
CA ILE A 33 -0.16 8.01 24.46
C ILE A 33 1.06 7.65 25.29
N GLN A 34 2.28 7.89 24.78
CA GLN A 34 3.51 7.66 25.55
C GLN A 34 3.61 8.60 26.76
N GLU A 35 3.25 9.86 26.58
CA GLU A 35 3.27 10.85 27.67
C GLU A 35 2.27 10.51 28.77
N LEU A 36 1.05 10.10 28.40
CA LEU A 36 0.05 9.61 29.35
C LEU A 36 0.51 8.35 30.10
N LYS A 37 1.17 7.40 29.41
CA LYS A 37 1.76 6.21 30.06
C LYS A 37 2.84 6.59 31.07
N MET A 38 3.70 7.56 30.73
CA MET A 38 4.74 8.04 31.62
C MET A 38 4.14 8.74 32.85
N GLN A 39 3.14 9.61 32.66
CA GLN A 39 2.45 10.26 33.78
C GLN A 39 1.74 9.26 34.69
N PHE A 40 1.14 8.21 34.13
CA PHE A 40 0.53 7.12 34.89
C PHE A 40 1.55 6.38 35.75
N GLU A 41 2.72 6.04 35.18
CA GLU A 41 3.74 5.30 35.94
C GLU A 41 4.37 6.18 37.02
N VAL A 42 4.49 7.50 36.78
CA VAL A 42 4.88 8.47 37.81
C VAL A 42 3.82 8.56 38.93
N LEU A 43 2.52 8.54 38.61
CA LEU A 43 1.44 8.59 39.59
C LEU A 43 1.34 7.30 40.41
N LYS A 44 1.54 6.14 39.77
CA LYS A 44 1.61 4.83 40.42
C LYS A 44 2.81 4.71 41.36
N ASN A 45 3.98 5.20 40.94
CA ASN A 45 5.19 5.19 41.77
C ASN A 45 5.19 6.30 42.84
N ARG A 46 4.28 7.28 42.73
CA ARG A 46 3.97 8.27 43.77
C ARG A 46 2.88 7.78 44.71
N GLU A 47 2.81 6.48 45.01
CA GLU A 47 2.08 6.02 46.19
C GLU A 47 2.46 6.90 47.38
N LEU A 48 1.52 7.79 47.70
CA LEU A 48 1.59 8.72 48.80
C LEU A 48 1.73 7.87 50.06
N PRO A 49 2.62 8.21 50.99
CA PRO A 49 2.47 7.77 52.36
C PRO A 49 1.24 8.51 52.91
N GLN A 50 0.04 8.05 52.58
CA GLN A 50 -1.18 8.49 53.23
C GLN A 50 -1.96 7.27 53.70
N PRO A 51 -2.45 7.31 54.95
CA PRO A 51 -3.29 6.24 55.48
C PRO A 51 -4.50 6.07 54.57
N SER A 52 -4.86 4.81 54.29
CA SER A 52 -5.87 4.37 53.31
C SER A 52 -7.30 4.87 53.55
N SER A 53 -7.52 5.83 54.45
CA SER A 53 -8.83 6.30 54.89
C SER A 53 -9.37 7.53 54.15
N GLN A 54 -8.67 8.09 53.14
CA GLN A 54 -9.07 9.38 52.55
C GLN A 54 -8.97 9.52 51.03
N ILE A 55 -8.85 8.42 50.27
CA ILE A 55 -9.15 8.50 48.84
C ILE A 55 -10.68 8.54 48.73
N LYS A 56 -11.25 9.71 48.35
CA LYS A 56 -12.69 9.84 48.09
C LYS A 56 -13.11 8.67 47.18
N PRO A 57 -14.14 7.87 47.54
CA PRO A 57 -14.52 6.65 46.82
C PRO A 57 -14.70 6.85 45.31
N ASN A 58 -15.09 8.06 44.91
CA ASN A 58 -15.28 8.47 43.53
C ASN A 58 -13.96 8.53 42.72
N ILE A 59 -12.84 8.96 43.32
CA ILE A 59 -11.55 9.07 42.61
C ILE A 59 -10.96 7.68 42.36
N ALA A 60 -11.03 6.79 43.36
CA ALA A 60 -10.59 5.40 43.20
C ALA A 60 -11.42 4.69 42.12
N ALA A 61 -12.74 4.82 42.13
CA ALA A 61 -13.63 4.20 41.16
C ALA A 61 -13.37 4.71 39.72
N VAL A 62 -13.14 6.01 39.55
CA VAL A 62 -12.81 6.60 38.23
C VAL A 62 -11.47 6.06 37.72
N LEU A 63 -10.45 5.97 38.58
CA LEU A 63 -9.14 5.44 38.19
C LEU A 63 -9.22 3.96 37.82
N THR A 64 -9.95 3.14 38.59
CA THR A 64 -10.15 1.72 38.26
C THR A 64 -10.90 1.54 36.94
N THR A 65 -11.94 2.34 36.70
CA THR A 65 -12.72 2.29 35.45
C THR A 65 -11.87 2.70 34.25
N LEU A 66 -10.99 3.70 34.41
CA LEU A 66 -10.07 4.13 33.37
C LEU A 66 -9.04 3.05 33.03
N ILE A 67 -8.46 2.41 34.06
CA ILE A 67 -7.49 1.31 33.88
C ILE A 67 -8.15 0.13 33.14
N GLU A 68 -9.35 -0.26 33.56
CA GLU A 68 -10.09 -1.36 32.93
C GLU A 68 -10.47 -1.02 31.48
N SER A 69 -10.88 0.22 31.22
CA SER A 69 -11.18 0.69 29.86
C SER A 69 -9.96 0.68 28.95
N GLN A 70 -8.78 1.12 29.43
CA GLN A 70 -7.54 1.09 28.67
C GLN A 70 -7.07 -0.35 28.38
N LYS A 71 -7.22 -1.26 29.35
CA LYS A 71 -6.91 -2.68 29.15
C LYS A 71 -7.80 -3.31 28.08
N GLN A 72 -9.11 -3.06 28.12
CA GLN A 72 -10.05 -3.57 27.12
C GLN A 72 -9.81 -2.98 25.72
N LEU A 73 -9.40 -1.71 25.62
CA LEU A 73 -9.00 -1.10 24.35
C LEU A 73 -7.76 -1.77 23.76
N LEU A 74 -6.75 -2.06 24.61
CA LEU A 74 -5.54 -2.76 24.18
C LEU A 74 -5.84 -4.20 23.72
N GLU A 75 -6.66 -4.93 24.46
CA GLU A 75 -7.11 -6.28 24.09
C GLU A 75 -7.90 -6.27 22.77
N ARG A 76 -8.74 -5.24 22.53
CA ARG A 76 -9.45 -5.06 21.27
C ARG A 76 -8.53 -4.69 20.11
N GLN A 77 -7.46 -3.94 20.34
CA GLN A 77 -6.47 -3.64 19.29
C GLN A 77 -5.66 -4.88 18.90
N ILE A 78 -5.27 -5.71 19.87
CA ILE A 78 -4.46 -6.91 19.63
C ILE A 78 -5.28 -8.04 18.99
N ASN A 79 -6.56 -8.18 19.38
CA ASN A 79 -7.43 -9.27 18.94
C ASN A 79 -8.50 -8.82 17.92
N SER A 80 -8.41 -7.60 17.40
CA SER A 80 -9.28 -7.15 16.31
C SER A 80 -9.09 -8.08 15.11
N PRO A 81 -10.14 -8.74 14.59
CA PRO A 81 -10.09 -9.46 13.33
C PRO A 81 -9.76 -8.51 12.16
N ASN A 82 -9.97 -7.22 12.36
CA ASN A 82 -9.49 -6.16 11.48
C ASN A 82 -8.07 -5.81 11.90
N VAL A 83 -7.14 -6.75 11.79
CA VAL A 83 -5.79 -6.37 11.39
C VAL A 83 -5.98 -5.80 10.00
N ILE A 84 -6.09 -4.48 9.88
CA ILE A 84 -5.75 -3.83 8.62
C ILE A 84 -4.27 -4.13 8.49
N GLU A 85 -3.98 -5.24 7.84
CA GLU A 85 -2.65 -5.58 7.40
C GLU A 85 -2.38 -4.52 6.32
N ILE A 86 -1.87 -3.36 6.76
CA ILE A 86 -1.14 -2.48 5.86
C ILE A 86 0.13 -3.29 5.58
N THR A 87 0.01 -4.26 4.68
CA THR A 87 1.14 -4.67 3.89
C THR A 87 1.62 -3.35 3.31
N SER A 88 2.76 -2.89 3.81
CA SER A 88 3.54 -1.91 3.08
C SER A 88 3.69 -2.54 1.71
N THR A 89 2.87 -2.09 0.77
CA THR A 89 3.24 -2.16 -0.64
C THR A 89 4.45 -1.25 -0.66
N ASN A 90 5.61 -1.81 -0.30
CA ASN A 90 6.85 -1.45 -0.93
C ASN A 90 6.45 -1.16 -2.38
N ASP A 91 6.77 0.04 -2.82
CA ASP A 91 6.28 0.68 -4.02
C ASP A 91 6.88 -0.05 -5.25
N THR A 92 6.58 -1.34 -5.33
CA THR A 92 7.22 -2.34 -6.15
C THR A 92 6.65 -2.26 -7.56
N ALA A 93 5.45 -1.69 -7.72
CA ALA A 93 4.96 -1.19 -8.99
C ALA A 93 5.88 -0.07 -9.52
N ASN A 94 6.34 0.87 -8.68
CA ASN A 94 7.33 1.89 -9.06
C ASN A 94 8.75 1.34 -9.29
N SER A 95 9.00 0.07 -8.95
CA SER A 95 10.27 -0.61 -9.26
C SER A 95 10.33 -1.15 -10.69
N ILE A 96 9.19 -1.28 -11.38
CA ILE A 96 9.16 -1.69 -12.79
C ILE A 96 9.60 -0.49 -13.63
N GLN A 97 10.67 -0.68 -14.43
CA GLN A 97 11.12 0.36 -15.35
C GLN A 97 10.08 0.61 -16.44
N ILE A 98 10.00 1.85 -16.91
CA ILE A 98 9.11 2.22 -18.01
C ILE A 98 9.55 1.51 -19.30
N PHE A 99 8.60 0.86 -19.98
CA PHE A 99 8.80 0.26 -21.29
C PHE A 99 8.15 1.13 -22.38
N LEU A 100 8.96 1.66 -23.30
CA LEU A 100 8.50 2.58 -24.34
C LEU A 100 8.06 1.84 -25.60
N GLY A 101 8.62 0.66 -25.85
CA GLY A 101 8.41 -0.07 -27.10
C GLY A 101 9.19 0.53 -28.27
N ASN A 102 10.38 1.07 -28.00
CA ASN A 102 11.29 1.58 -29.01
C ASN A 102 12.08 0.44 -29.69
N ILE A 103 12.70 0.76 -30.84
CA ILE A 103 13.43 -0.23 -31.65
C ILE A 103 14.63 -0.88 -30.92
N MET A 104 15.18 -0.15 -29.94
CA MET A 104 16.31 -0.57 -29.11
C MET A 104 15.86 -1.27 -27.83
N ASP A 105 14.57 -1.16 -27.46
CA ASP A 105 14.07 -1.76 -26.24
C ASP A 105 14.05 -3.28 -26.42
N ASN A 106 14.41 -3.99 -25.35
CA ASN A 106 14.36 -5.45 -25.33
C ASN A 106 13.20 -5.91 -24.45
N ALA A 107 12.08 -6.22 -25.08
CA ALA A 107 10.89 -6.70 -24.38
C ALA A 107 11.17 -7.97 -23.57
N SER A 108 12.02 -8.88 -24.07
CA SER A 108 12.33 -10.14 -23.38
C SER A 108 13.08 -9.90 -22.07
N GLU A 109 14.08 -9.03 -22.07
CA GLU A 109 14.82 -8.67 -20.85
C GLU A 109 13.94 -7.89 -19.87
N TRP A 110 13.13 -6.96 -20.37
CA TRP A 110 12.21 -6.22 -19.53
C TRP A 110 11.16 -7.13 -18.86
N ILE A 111 10.59 -8.08 -19.60
CA ILE A 111 9.66 -9.09 -19.07
C ILE A 111 10.31 -9.93 -17.96
N LYS A 112 11.58 -10.33 -18.12
CA LYS A 112 12.30 -11.09 -17.07
C LYS A 112 12.42 -10.29 -15.79
N GLU A 113 12.67 -8.98 -15.90
CA GLU A 113 12.77 -8.10 -14.74
C GLU A 113 11.42 -7.91 -14.05
N VAL A 114 10.34 -7.76 -14.83
CA VAL A 114 8.97 -7.78 -14.30
C VAL A 114 8.70 -9.08 -13.54
N ASP A 115 8.99 -10.24 -14.13
CA ASP A 115 8.79 -11.55 -13.48
C ASP A 115 9.65 -11.70 -12.21
N ARG A 116 10.87 -11.16 -12.20
CA ARG A 116 11.78 -11.17 -11.04
C ARG A 116 11.27 -10.32 -9.88
N ILE A 117 10.74 -9.13 -10.17
CA ILE A 117 10.20 -8.19 -9.18
C ILE A 117 8.88 -8.71 -8.61
N SER A 118 8.09 -9.39 -9.44
CA SER A 118 6.72 -9.79 -9.14
C SER A 118 6.56 -11.26 -8.72
N THR A 119 7.61 -11.91 -8.22
CA THR A 119 7.61 -13.36 -7.89
C THR A 119 6.41 -13.79 -7.04
N ASN A 120 5.99 -12.96 -6.09
CA ASN A 120 4.88 -13.25 -5.17
C ASN A 120 3.51 -12.72 -5.64
N TRP A 121 3.41 -12.14 -6.84
CA TRP A 121 2.18 -11.54 -7.34
C TRP A 121 1.33 -12.52 -8.16
N THR A 122 0.03 -12.29 -8.17
CA THR A 122 -0.89 -12.99 -9.08
C THR A 122 -0.66 -12.51 -10.52
N ASN A 123 -1.03 -13.33 -11.51
CA ASN A 123 -0.89 -12.98 -12.92
C ASN A 123 -1.67 -11.70 -13.30
N GLU A 124 -2.84 -11.48 -12.69
CA GLU A 124 -3.64 -10.28 -12.90
C GLU A 124 -2.93 -9.02 -12.36
N LEU A 125 -2.33 -9.12 -11.17
CA LEU A 125 -1.56 -8.04 -10.57
C LEU A 125 -0.29 -7.74 -11.36
N LYS A 126 0.41 -8.79 -11.83
CA LYS A 126 1.55 -8.67 -12.74
C LYS A 126 1.18 -7.91 -14.01
N LEU A 127 0.10 -8.33 -14.66
CA LEU A 127 -0.36 -7.71 -15.89
C LEU A 127 -0.71 -6.23 -15.68
N THR A 128 -1.47 -5.92 -14.63
CA THR A 128 -1.89 -4.55 -14.33
C THR A 128 -0.70 -3.63 -14.08
N ASN A 129 0.27 -4.06 -13.26
CA ASN A 129 1.46 -3.27 -12.94
C ASN A 129 2.47 -3.18 -14.10
N ALA A 130 2.55 -4.23 -14.94
CA ALA A 130 3.36 -4.18 -16.14
C ALA A 130 2.77 -3.19 -17.16
N ILE A 131 1.45 -3.21 -17.35
CA ILE A 131 0.72 -2.29 -18.23
C ILE A 131 0.85 -0.84 -17.75
N SER A 132 0.78 -0.58 -16.44
CA SER A 132 0.95 0.78 -15.91
C SER A 132 2.33 1.37 -16.21
N SER A 133 3.32 0.50 -16.43
CA SER A 133 4.69 0.87 -16.76
C SER A 133 4.92 1.01 -18.28
N HIS A 134 3.89 0.85 -19.11
CA HIS A 134 3.99 1.10 -20.55
C HIS A 134 3.86 2.59 -20.88
N ALA A 135 4.72 3.04 -21.79
CA ALA A 135 4.65 4.36 -22.41
C ALA A 135 4.86 4.24 -23.93
N GLY A 136 4.74 5.37 -24.65
CA GLY A 136 5.01 5.42 -26.09
C GLY A 136 4.25 4.37 -26.92
N SER A 137 4.99 3.68 -27.79
CA SER A 137 4.46 2.65 -28.69
C SER A 137 3.87 1.46 -27.94
N ALA A 138 4.47 1.07 -26.81
CA ALA A 138 3.99 -0.05 -26.00
C ALA A 138 2.60 0.22 -25.40
N LYS A 139 2.35 1.47 -24.96
CA LYS A 139 1.04 1.88 -24.46
C LYS A 139 -0.03 1.86 -25.54
N ASN A 140 0.29 2.33 -26.74
CA ASN A 140 -0.63 2.30 -27.88
C ASN A 140 -0.99 0.87 -28.29
N TRP A 141 -0.01 -0.03 -28.31
CA TRP A 141 -0.24 -1.45 -28.58
C TRP A 141 -1.20 -2.04 -27.53
N GLN A 142 -0.95 -1.80 -26.23
CA GLN A 142 -1.73 -2.36 -25.14
C GLN A 142 -3.24 -2.10 -25.21
N ILE A 143 -3.66 -0.90 -25.66
CA ILE A 143 -5.08 -0.49 -25.70
C ILE A 143 -5.95 -1.47 -26.52
N THR A 144 -5.33 -2.16 -27.47
CA THR A 144 -6.01 -3.07 -28.40
C THR A 144 -5.95 -4.55 -27.97
N GLN A 145 -5.37 -4.84 -26.80
CA GLN A 145 -5.09 -6.21 -26.36
C GLN A 145 -5.88 -6.56 -25.10
N ASP A 146 -6.40 -7.78 -25.06
CA ASP A 146 -7.11 -8.36 -23.90
C ASP A 146 -6.58 -9.77 -23.62
N TYR A 147 -5.26 -9.88 -23.45
CA TYR A 147 -4.58 -11.15 -23.24
C TYR A 147 -4.35 -11.44 -21.75
N PRO A 148 -4.51 -12.71 -21.32
CA PRO A 148 -3.97 -13.17 -20.05
C PRO A 148 -2.45 -12.98 -19.98
N TYR A 149 -1.89 -12.79 -18.77
CA TYR A 149 -0.48 -12.40 -18.58
C TYR A 149 0.55 -13.25 -19.35
N ASN A 150 0.40 -14.58 -19.39
CA ASN A 150 1.36 -15.44 -20.09
C ASN A 150 1.32 -15.27 -21.61
N ASP A 151 0.11 -15.14 -22.18
CA ASP A 151 -0.08 -14.91 -23.61
C ASP A 151 0.34 -13.49 -23.99
N TRP A 152 0.04 -12.54 -23.11
CA TRP A 152 0.45 -11.15 -23.22
C TRP A 152 1.98 -11.00 -23.32
N LYS A 153 2.74 -11.70 -22.46
CA LYS A 153 4.21 -11.69 -22.50
C LYS A 153 4.73 -12.18 -23.84
N ALA A 154 4.19 -13.29 -24.34
CA ALA A 154 4.60 -13.85 -25.62
C ALA A 154 4.29 -12.89 -26.79
N ALA A 155 3.10 -12.28 -26.78
CA ALA A 155 2.70 -11.30 -27.77
C ALA A 155 3.59 -10.04 -27.74
N LEU A 156 3.87 -9.51 -26.54
CA LEU A 156 4.75 -8.35 -26.34
C LEU A 156 6.18 -8.62 -26.84
N ALA A 157 6.75 -9.77 -26.48
CA ALA A 157 8.08 -10.18 -26.94
C ALA A 157 8.14 -10.40 -28.46
N SER A 158 7.02 -10.83 -29.07
CA SER A 158 6.94 -11.02 -30.51
C SER A 158 6.87 -9.70 -31.28
N ILE A 159 6.07 -8.74 -30.81
CA ILE A 159 5.87 -7.47 -31.50
C ILE A 159 7.04 -6.49 -31.27
N PHE A 160 7.61 -6.46 -30.06
CA PHE A 160 8.76 -5.61 -29.71
C PHE A 160 10.06 -6.41 -29.67
N LYS A 161 10.37 -7.10 -30.76
CA LYS A 161 11.69 -7.72 -30.94
C LYS A 161 12.75 -6.65 -31.10
N ARG A 162 13.76 -6.67 -30.23
CA ARG A 162 14.93 -5.80 -30.33
C ARG A 162 15.59 -6.01 -31.69
N ARG A 163 15.82 -4.91 -32.42
CA ARG A 163 16.62 -4.97 -33.64
C ARG A 163 18.10 -4.84 -33.28
N ILE A 164 18.94 -5.63 -33.94
CA ILE A 164 20.40 -5.56 -33.78
C ILE A 164 20.88 -4.25 -34.42
N THR A 165 21.76 -3.53 -33.74
CA THR A 165 22.35 -2.31 -34.31
C THR A 165 23.44 -2.65 -35.34
N MET A 166 23.75 -1.74 -36.26
CA MET A 166 24.83 -1.97 -37.22
C MET A 166 26.18 -2.23 -36.53
N GLN A 167 26.46 -1.55 -35.42
CA GLN A 167 27.69 -1.77 -34.64
C GLN A 167 27.74 -3.18 -34.04
N GLU A 168 26.64 -3.66 -33.47
CA GLU A 168 26.55 -5.02 -32.92
C GLU A 168 26.69 -6.08 -34.01
N PHE A 169 26.08 -5.84 -35.18
CA PHE A 169 26.25 -6.71 -36.33
C PHE A 169 27.71 -6.78 -36.78
N LEU A 170 28.39 -5.63 -36.91
CA LEU A 170 29.79 -5.57 -37.31
C LEU A 170 30.73 -6.21 -36.27
N ALA A 171 30.50 -5.99 -34.98
CA ALA A 171 31.25 -6.66 -33.92
C ALA A 171 31.11 -8.19 -34.02
N HIS A 172 29.90 -8.69 -34.24
CA HIS A 172 29.65 -10.12 -34.40
C HIS A 172 30.28 -10.72 -35.66
N GLN A 173 30.44 -9.95 -36.75
CA GLN A 173 31.19 -10.39 -37.93
C GLN A 173 32.71 -10.36 -37.71
N SER A 174 33.22 -9.47 -36.86
CA SER A 174 34.65 -9.34 -36.58
C SER A 174 35.19 -10.44 -35.64
N ASP A 175 34.32 -11.06 -34.84
CA ASP A 175 34.65 -12.20 -33.97
C ASP A 175 34.61 -13.55 -34.70
N ARG A 176 34.28 -13.57 -36.00
CA ARG A 176 34.29 -14.74 -36.89
C ARG A 176 35.55 -14.78 -37.75
#